data_AF-A0A7V2YBG7-F1
#
_entry.id   AF-A0A7V2YBG7-F1
#
_cell.length_a   1.000
_cell.length_b   1.000
_cell.length_c   1.000
_cell.angle_alpha   90.00
_cell.angle_beta   90.00
_cell.angle_gamma   90.00
#
_symmetry.space_group_name_H-M   'P 1'
#
loop_
_entity.id
_entity.type
_entity.pdbx_description
1 polymer ?
#
loop_
_entity_poly.entity_id
_entity_poly.type
_entity_poly.pdbx_seq_one_letter_code
_entity_poly.pdbx_strand_id
1 'polypeptide(L)'
;MAKGFLLFAAVFLVPSGCIWQLCSRRKVFLAGVRGFLLGLVCLLAELGQPALGLSDPCQEWNRLQALVRDGGLSAGEARQKVVELHWELLETFGKREHAHRAAFPLEGGSWRDLGGKAGSGFVAKGYDFYQGNRHGGHPAHDIFFPDRDRDSLHDRTGRPVGVLAFLPGVVVGLNVGWEPNSQIRGGNYVWVFSPSMELYCYYAHLKDVFVQVGEWVEAGQRLGTVGRTGKNAHPSRSPTHLHFMCLSFDQGGMSPYDPYKELVQLGGR
;
A
#
# COMPACT_ATOMS: atom_id res chain seq x y z
N MET A 1 68.54 10.22 -13.64
CA MET A 1 68.21 11.22 -14.67
C MET A 1 66.71 11.52 -14.58
N ALA A 2 66.37 12.82 -14.55
CA ALA A 2 65.05 13.51 -14.67
C ALA A 2 63.76 12.79 -14.17
N LYS A 3 63.13 13.21 -13.06
CA LYS A 3 62.28 14.40 -12.80
C LYS A 3 60.83 14.28 -13.32
N GLY A 4 59.88 14.34 -12.38
CA GLY A 4 58.44 14.60 -12.58
C GLY A 4 57.74 14.85 -11.23
N PHE A 5 57.61 16.13 -10.87
CA PHE A 5 56.97 16.73 -9.68
C PHE A 5 55.40 16.76 -9.82
N LEU A 6 54.51 17.16 -8.89
CA LEU A 6 54.49 18.02 -7.68
C LEU A 6 53.12 17.78 -6.93
N LEU A 7 53.14 17.79 -5.58
CA LEU A 7 52.18 18.31 -4.55
C LEU A 7 50.67 17.95 -4.57
N PHE A 8 50.00 17.75 -3.42
CA PHE A 8 49.79 18.72 -2.32
C PHE A 8 49.69 18.08 -0.93
N ALA A 9 50.20 18.82 0.07
CA ALA A 9 49.95 18.61 1.49
C ALA A 9 49.38 19.91 2.07
N ALA A 10 48.45 19.82 3.03
CA ALA A 10 48.49 20.58 4.30
C ALA A 10 47.27 20.25 5.17
N VAL A 11 47.57 19.68 6.34
CA VAL A 11 46.73 19.66 7.55
C VAL A 11 47.14 20.89 8.37
N PHE A 12 46.20 21.64 8.94
CA PHE A 12 46.44 22.37 10.20
C PHE A 12 45.17 22.41 11.05
N LEU A 13 45.42 22.33 12.34
CA LEU A 13 44.53 22.13 13.49
C LEU A 13 44.83 23.30 14.47
N VAL A 14 44.05 23.37 15.56
CA VAL A 14 44.28 24.08 16.85
C VAL A 14 43.90 25.62 16.93
N PRO A 15 43.60 26.19 18.13
CA PRO A 15 42.27 26.70 18.53
C PRO A 15 42.31 28.01 19.40
N SER A 16 41.22 28.31 20.13
CA SER A 16 41.16 28.93 21.48
C SER A 16 41.13 30.47 21.68
N GLY A 17 40.30 30.90 22.65
CA GLY A 17 40.33 32.20 23.36
C GLY A 17 39.17 33.13 22.99
N CYS A 18 38.07 33.38 23.74
CA CYS A 18 37.80 33.72 25.15
C CYS A 18 38.06 35.20 25.57
N ILE A 19 36.94 35.94 25.71
CA ILE A 19 36.50 36.95 26.72
C ILE A 19 36.96 38.43 26.69
N TRP A 20 35.95 39.29 26.99
CA TRP A 20 35.90 40.71 27.43
C TRP A 20 36.13 41.76 26.30
N GLN A 21 35.44 42.91 26.18
CA GLN A 21 34.84 43.78 27.17
C GLN A 21 33.98 44.88 26.49
N LEU A 22 32.82 45.19 27.09
CA LEU A 22 32.12 46.48 27.26
C LEU A 22 32.25 47.65 26.23
N CYS A 23 31.07 48.04 25.72
CA CYS A 23 30.43 49.35 25.88
C CYS A 23 31.15 50.64 25.41
N SER A 24 30.62 51.29 24.37
CA SER A 24 30.41 52.76 24.35
C SER A 24 29.59 53.23 23.14
N ARG A 25 28.57 54.04 23.43
CA ARG A 25 27.70 54.78 22.52
C ARG A 25 28.50 55.76 21.63
N ARG A 26 28.04 56.01 20.39
CA ARG A 26 27.53 57.33 19.93
C ARG A 26 27.22 57.40 18.43
N LYS A 27 26.02 57.96 18.18
CA LYS A 27 25.63 58.92 17.12
C LYS A 27 25.51 58.44 15.66
N VAL A 28 24.23 58.30 15.32
CA VAL A 28 23.56 58.54 14.03
C VAL A 28 24.23 59.62 13.17
N PHE A 29 24.44 59.31 11.89
CA PHE A 29 24.46 60.27 10.79
C PHE A 29 23.58 59.72 9.66
N LEU A 30 22.57 60.50 9.28
CA LEU A 30 21.74 60.30 8.09
C LEU A 30 22.43 60.95 6.88
N ALA A 31 22.60 60.19 5.80
CA ALA A 31 22.57 60.61 4.40
C ALA A 31 22.71 59.30 3.58
N GLY A 32 21.70 58.81 2.88
CA GLY A 32 21.09 59.47 1.73
C GLY A 32 21.57 58.78 0.46
N VAL A 33 21.06 57.57 0.18
CA VAL A 33 21.07 57.00 -1.17
C VAL A 33 19.66 56.49 -1.47
N ARG A 34 18.97 57.26 -2.31
CA ARG A 34 17.73 56.88 -2.97
C ARG A 34 18.08 55.93 -4.12
N GLY A 35 17.31 54.87 -4.27
CA GLY A 35 17.02 54.29 -5.58
C GLY A 35 17.21 52.79 -5.69
N PHE A 36 16.12 52.12 -6.07
CA PHE A 36 16.05 50.77 -6.63
C PHE A 36 16.20 49.59 -5.66
N LEU A 37 15.06 49.15 -5.12
CA LEU A 37 14.71 47.73 -5.11
C LEU A 37 13.19 47.60 -5.20
N LEU A 38 12.73 47.42 -6.44
CA LEU A 38 11.45 46.80 -6.74
C LEU A 38 11.47 45.36 -6.22
N GLY A 39 10.36 44.96 -5.61
CA GLY A 39 9.91 43.57 -5.60
C GLY A 39 10.51 42.68 -4.52
N LEU A 40 9.86 42.65 -3.35
CA LEU A 40 9.84 41.44 -2.54
C LEU A 40 8.42 41.16 -2.05
N VAL A 41 7.70 40.42 -2.88
CA VAL A 41 6.78 39.32 -2.55
C VAL A 41 5.90 39.54 -1.32
N CYS A 42 4.67 40.01 -1.56
CA CYS A 42 3.52 39.64 -0.73
C CYS A 42 3.35 38.12 -0.82
N LEU A 43 3.94 37.37 0.11
CA LEU A 43 3.54 35.98 0.35
C LEU A 43 2.24 36.04 1.17
N LEU A 44 1.13 36.28 0.49
CA LEU A 44 -0.17 35.89 1.03
C LEU A 44 -0.10 34.37 1.11
N ALA A 45 0.10 33.85 2.33
CA ALA A 45 -0.26 32.49 2.63
C ALA A 45 -1.77 32.39 2.38
N GLU A 46 -2.14 31.90 1.20
CA GLU A 46 -3.42 31.24 1.03
C GLU A 46 -3.38 30.04 1.98
N LEU A 47 -3.81 30.28 3.22
CA LEU A 47 -4.39 29.22 4.04
C LEU A 47 -5.58 28.73 3.22
N GLY A 48 -5.33 27.74 2.37
CA GLY A 48 -6.37 26.98 1.72
C GLY A 48 -7.33 26.57 2.81
N GLN A 49 -8.51 27.19 2.82
CA GLN A 49 -9.58 26.74 3.68
C GLN A 49 -9.81 25.27 3.32
N PRO A 50 -9.89 24.33 4.30
CA PRO A 50 -10.34 23.00 3.97
C PRO A 50 -11.73 23.19 3.38
N ALA A 51 -11.88 22.87 2.09
CA ALA A 51 -13.19 22.77 1.48
C ALA A 51 -14.04 21.91 2.42
N LEU A 52 -15.20 22.44 2.83
CA LEU A 52 -16.18 21.72 3.64
C LEU A 52 -16.29 20.29 3.10
N GLY A 53 -15.85 19.34 3.92
CA GLY A 53 -15.28 18.08 3.47
C GLY A 53 -16.30 17.15 2.83
N LEU A 54 -16.22 17.00 1.52
CA LEU A 54 -16.63 15.75 0.89
C LEU A 54 -15.70 14.66 1.42
N SER A 55 -16.26 13.61 2.01
CA SER A 55 -15.48 12.46 2.46
C SER A 55 -14.84 11.76 1.26
N ASP A 56 -13.54 11.50 1.32
CA ASP A 56 -12.84 10.73 0.29
C ASP A 56 -13.39 9.29 0.27
N PRO A 57 -13.99 8.82 -0.83
CA PRO A 57 -14.62 7.49 -0.90
C PRO A 57 -13.62 6.36 -0.61
N CYS A 58 -12.33 6.56 -0.89
CA CYS A 58 -11.30 5.57 -0.55
C CYS A 58 -11.09 5.48 0.96
N GLN A 59 -11.10 6.61 1.67
CA GLN A 59 -10.97 6.63 3.13
C GLN A 59 -12.22 6.08 3.81
N GLU A 60 -13.41 6.38 3.29
CA GLU A 60 -14.66 5.79 3.79
C GLU A 60 -14.71 4.29 3.57
N TRP A 61 -14.27 3.79 2.40
CA TRP A 61 -14.15 2.35 2.16
C TRP A 61 -13.15 1.69 3.12
N ASN A 62 -12.00 2.32 3.35
CA ASN A 62 -10.99 1.84 4.28
C ASN A 62 -11.54 1.69 5.71
N ARG A 63 -12.39 2.62 6.14
CA ARG A 63 -13.10 2.52 7.43
C ARG A 63 -14.19 1.45 7.41
N LEU A 64 -14.99 1.40 6.35
CA LEU A 64 -16.07 0.43 6.18
C LEU A 64 -15.56 -1.00 6.26
N GLN A 65 -14.51 -1.36 5.52
CA GLN A 65 -13.98 -2.72 5.51
C GLN A 65 -13.49 -3.17 6.89
N ALA A 66 -12.90 -2.25 7.69
CA ALA A 66 -12.48 -2.55 9.05
C ALA A 66 -13.70 -2.78 9.97
N LEU A 67 -14.72 -1.92 9.87
CA LEU A 67 -15.96 -2.10 10.62
C LEU A 67 -16.68 -3.41 10.27
N VAL A 68 -16.75 -3.76 8.98
CA VAL A 68 -17.33 -5.04 8.54
C VAL A 68 -16.53 -6.22 9.08
N ARG A 69 -15.20 -6.21 8.89
CA ARG A 69 -14.28 -7.24 9.39
C ARG A 69 -14.46 -7.50 10.89
N ASP A 70 -14.57 -6.43 11.66
CA ASP A 70 -14.61 -6.46 13.12
C ASP A 70 -16.04 -6.61 13.67
N GLY A 71 -17.05 -6.62 12.80
CA GLY A 71 -18.46 -6.75 13.18
C GLY A 71 -19.02 -5.50 13.86
N GLY A 72 -18.44 -4.33 13.59
CA GLY A 72 -18.88 -3.02 14.09
C GLY A 72 -20.08 -2.42 13.35
N LEU A 73 -20.62 -3.10 12.34
CA LEU A 73 -21.84 -2.73 11.61
C LEU A 73 -22.72 -3.95 11.40
N SER A 74 -24.04 -3.74 11.31
CA SER A 74 -24.93 -4.79 10.83
C SER A 74 -24.71 -5.06 9.34
N ALA A 75 -25.06 -6.27 8.88
CA ALA A 75 -24.94 -6.64 7.47
C ALA A 75 -25.77 -5.73 6.54
N GLY A 76 -26.92 -5.24 7.01
CA GLY A 76 -27.78 -4.34 6.24
C GLY A 76 -27.15 -2.96 6.05
N GLU A 77 -26.66 -2.36 7.14
CA GLU A 77 -25.97 -1.05 7.08
C GLU A 77 -24.69 -1.13 6.25
N ALA A 78 -23.90 -2.19 6.44
CA ALA A 78 -22.69 -2.41 5.67
C ALA A 78 -22.99 -2.52 4.17
N ARG A 79 -24.04 -3.25 3.78
CA ARG A 79 -24.45 -3.38 2.38
C ARG A 79 -24.87 -2.06 1.77
N GLN A 80 -25.64 -1.25 2.49
CA GLN A 80 -26.04 0.08 2.02
C GLN A 80 -24.81 0.96 1.75
N LYS A 81 -23.86 1.00 2.69
CA LYS A 81 -22.61 1.75 2.52
C LYS A 81 -21.74 1.21 1.38
N VAL A 82 -21.69 -0.12 1.18
CA VAL A 82 -20.98 -0.71 0.04
C VAL A 82 -21.58 -0.21 -1.29
N VAL A 83 -22.91 -0.15 -1.41
CA VAL A 83 -23.57 0.34 -2.63
C VAL A 83 -23.22 1.81 -2.89
N GLU A 84 -23.36 2.66 -1.88
CA GLU A 84 -23.05 4.09 -1.96
C GLU A 84 -21.60 4.32 -2.40
N LEU A 85 -20.65 3.78 -1.66
CA LEU A 85 -19.22 3.99 -1.94
C LEU A 85 -18.78 3.37 -3.26
N HIS A 86 -19.38 2.25 -3.68
CA HIS A 86 -19.04 1.65 -4.97
C HIS A 86 -19.36 2.61 -6.12
N TRP A 87 -20.52 3.27 -6.08
CA TRP A 87 -20.89 4.25 -7.11
C TRP A 87 -20.03 5.51 -7.06
N GLU A 88 -19.67 6.00 -5.87
CA GLU A 88 -18.73 7.12 -5.73
C GLU A 88 -17.34 6.78 -6.28
N LEU A 89 -16.84 5.57 -6.01
CA LEU A 89 -15.57 5.08 -6.56
C LEU A 89 -15.62 4.97 -8.09
N LEU A 90 -16.72 4.47 -8.66
CA LEU A 90 -16.91 4.42 -10.11
C LEU A 90 -17.00 5.83 -10.73
N GLU A 91 -17.72 6.75 -10.10
CA GLU A 91 -17.80 8.13 -10.56
C GLU A 91 -16.42 8.81 -10.55
N THR A 92 -15.65 8.58 -9.48
CA THR A 92 -14.34 9.20 -9.29
C THR A 92 -13.27 8.60 -10.20
N PHE A 93 -13.23 7.27 -10.36
CA PHE A 93 -12.12 6.56 -10.99
C PHE A 93 -12.46 5.82 -12.28
N GLY A 94 -13.75 5.62 -12.61
CA GLY A 94 -14.20 4.79 -13.73
C GLY A 94 -13.82 5.32 -15.11
N LYS A 95 -13.50 6.61 -15.24
CA LYS A 95 -13.06 7.24 -16.51
C LYS A 95 -11.55 7.32 -16.66
N ARG A 96 -10.78 6.83 -15.69
CA ARG A 96 -9.32 6.93 -15.71
C ARG A 96 -8.73 5.98 -16.75
N GLU A 97 -7.87 6.51 -17.62
CA GLU A 97 -7.12 5.70 -18.58
C GLU A 97 -6.07 4.83 -17.86
N HIS A 98 -5.91 3.60 -18.35
CA HIS A 98 -5.06 2.59 -17.74
C HIS A 98 -4.76 1.45 -18.71
N ALA A 99 -3.73 0.67 -18.43
CA ALA A 99 -3.39 -0.48 -19.27
C ALA A 99 -4.43 -1.61 -19.12
N HIS A 100 -4.98 -2.09 -20.24
CA HIS A 100 -5.90 -3.24 -20.25
C HIS A 100 -5.17 -4.57 -20.15
N ARG A 101 -4.42 -4.78 -19.05
CA ARG A 101 -3.72 -6.03 -18.79
C ARG A 101 -3.76 -6.37 -17.30
N ALA A 102 -3.74 -7.66 -17.02
CA ALA A 102 -3.53 -8.19 -15.68
C ALA A 102 -2.06 -8.62 -15.48
N ALA A 103 -1.64 -8.74 -14.23
CA ALA A 103 -0.32 -9.26 -13.84
C ALA A 103 -0.48 -10.39 -12.81
N PHE A 104 0.44 -11.35 -12.80
CA PHE A 104 0.46 -12.36 -11.74
C PHE A 104 0.82 -11.66 -10.40
N PRO A 105 0.04 -11.85 -9.32
CA PRO A 105 0.12 -10.99 -8.14
C PRO A 105 1.32 -11.29 -7.21
N LEU A 106 2.17 -12.24 -7.59
CA LEU A 106 3.42 -12.58 -6.89
C LEU A 106 4.61 -12.37 -7.83
N GLU A 107 5.56 -11.54 -7.43
CA GLU A 107 6.75 -11.26 -8.24
C GLU A 107 7.59 -12.52 -8.47
N GLY A 108 7.84 -12.84 -9.75
CA GLY A 108 8.56 -14.05 -10.14
C GLY A 108 7.80 -15.36 -9.89
N GLY A 109 6.53 -15.26 -9.44
CA GLY A 109 5.66 -16.40 -9.23
C GLY A 109 5.02 -16.95 -10.51
N SER A 110 4.48 -18.15 -10.41
CA SER A 110 3.97 -18.96 -11.51
C SER A 110 2.72 -19.72 -11.09
N TRP A 111 1.98 -20.29 -12.05
CA TRP A 111 0.83 -21.16 -11.77
C TRP A 111 1.18 -22.36 -10.87
N ARG A 112 2.45 -22.77 -10.84
CA ARG A 112 2.95 -23.87 -9.99
C ARG A 112 2.96 -23.51 -8.50
N ASP A 113 2.92 -22.22 -8.20
CA ASP A 113 2.96 -21.70 -6.84
C ASP A 113 1.56 -21.56 -6.23
N LEU A 114 0.51 -21.80 -7.02
CA LEU A 114 -0.88 -21.80 -6.55
C LEU A 114 -1.14 -23.01 -5.66
N GLY A 115 -1.72 -22.74 -4.48
CA GLY A 115 -2.17 -23.76 -3.55
C GLY A 115 -3.27 -24.66 -4.10
N GLY A 116 -3.28 -25.91 -3.64
CA GLY A 116 -4.24 -26.91 -4.08
C GLY A 116 -3.92 -27.51 -5.45
N LYS A 117 -4.91 -28.14 -6.08
CA LYS A 117 -4.78 -28.76 -7.41
C LYS A 117 -5.90 -28.26 -8.30
N ALA A 118 -5.58 -27.81 -9.50
CA ALA A 118 -6.57 -27.39 -10.49
C ALA A 118 -7.60 -26.35 -9.94
N GLY A 119 -7.13 -25.40 -9.13
CA GLY A 119 -7.96 -24.36 -8.52
C GLY A 119 -8.66 -24.77 -7.22
N SER A 120 -8.45 -26.00 -6.71
CA SER A 120 -9.12 -26.49 -5.50
C SER A 120 -8.77 -25.72 -4.20
N GLY A 121 -7.77 -24.83 -4.24
CA GLY A 121 -7.47 -23.93 -3.13
C GLY A 121 -8.57 -22.89 -2.90
N PHE A 122 -9.33 -22.55 -3.95
CA PHE A 122 -10.45 -21.63 -3.88
C PHE A 122 -11.74 -22.34 -3.46
N VAL A 123 -12.35 -21.87 -2.37
CA VAL A 123 -13.57 -22.40 -1.79
C VAL A 123 -14.53 -21.24 -1.45
N ALA A 124 -15.41 -20.88 -2.40
CA ALA A 124 -16.40 -19.82 -2.18
C ALA A 124 -17.48 -20.18 -1.13
N LYS A 125 -17.81 -21.47 -1.00
CA LYS A 125 -18.93 -21.91 -0.17
C LYS A 125 -18.74 -21.48 1.29
N GLY A 126 -19.72 -20.75 1.82
CA GLY A 126 -19.74 -20.27 3.20
C GLY A 126 -19.06 -18.93 3.42
N TYR A 127 -18.51 -18.32 2.37
CA TYR A 127 -18.04 -16.94 2.44
C TYR A 127 -19.21 -15.95 2.41
N ASP A 128 -19.11 -14.91 3.23
CA ASP A 128 -20.00 -13.77 3.24
C ASP A 128 -19.20 -12.56 3.74
N PHE A 129 -18.96 -11.59 2.86
CA PHE A 129 -18.23 -10.36 3.19
C PHE A 129 -18.81 -9.66 4.42
N TYR A 130 -20.14 -9.64 4.55
CA TYR A 130 -20.85 -8.92 5.61
C TYR A 130 -20.82 -9.62 6.96
N GLN A 131 -20.31 -10.85 7.02
CA GLN A 131 -20.05 -11.54 8.29
C GLN A 131 -18.65 -11.27 8.85
N GLY A 132 -17.81 -10.52 8.12
CA GLY A 132 -16.46 -10.18 8.56
C GLY A 132 -15.68 -11.43 8.98
N ASN A 133 -14.92 -11.36 10.08
CA ASN A 133 -14.11 -12.50 10.54
C ASN A 133 -14.89 -13.79 10.87
N ARG A 134 -16.22 -13.75 10.96
CA ARG A 134 -17.09 -14.90 11.26
C ARG A 134 -17.45 -15.74 10.02
N HIS A 135 -17.10 -15.30 8.81
CA HIS A 135 -17.40 -16.05 7.60
C HIS A 135 -16.63 -17.39 7.54
N GLY A 136 -17.24 -18.35 6.87
CA GLY A 136 -16.60 -19.59 6.45
C GLY A 136 -15.92 -19.45 5.09
N GLY A 137 -15.60 -20.59 4.47
CA GLY A 137 -14.97 -20.62 3.15
C GLY A 137 -13.51 -20.17 3.13
N HIS A 138 -12.95 -20.25 1.93
CA HIS A 138 -11.62 -19.82 1.57
C HIS A 138 -11.64 -19.27 0.12
N PRO A 139 -12.29 -18.12 -0.15
CA PRO A 139 -12.49 -17.58 -1.50
C PRO A 139 -11.20 -16.95 -2.08
N ALA A 140 -10.07 -17.62 -1.94
CA ALA A 140 -8.76 -17.08 -2.28
C ALA A 140 -7.86 -18.17 -2.86
N HIS A 141 -6.85 -17.73 -3.59
CA HIS A 141 -5.69 -18.54 -3.92
C HIS A 141 -4.54 -18.14 -3.00
N ASP A 142 -4.04 -19.09 -2.23
CA ASP A 142 -2.77 -18.93 -1.54
C ASP A 142 -1.63 -19.21 -2.54
N ILE A 143 -0.69 -18.27 -2.66
CA ILE A 143 0.42 -18.34 -3.61
C ILE A 143 1.72 -18.41 -2.82
N PHE A 144 2.44 -19.51 -2.97
CA PHE A 144 3.60 -19.86 -2.15
C PHE A 144 4.92 -19.47 -2.82
N PHE A 145 5.98 -19.38 -2.04
CA PHE A 145 7.35 -19.40 -2.55
C PHE A 145 8.27 -20.12 -1.55
N PRO A 146 9.47 -20.56 -1.97
CA PRO A 146 10.44 -21.18 -1.08
C PRO A 146 10.89 -20.23 0.04
N ASP A 147 10.49 -20.53 1.27
CA ASP A 147 10.89 -19.85 2.52
C ASP A 147 10.85 -20.89 3.65
N ARG A 148 11.92 -21.67 3.80
CA ARG A 148 11.96 -22.82 4.72
C ARG A 148 12.23 -22.40 6.16
N ASP A 149 13.08 -21.40 6.35
CA ASP A 149 13.44 -20.86 7.67
C ASP A 149 12.46 -19.79 8.17
N ARG A 150 11.54 -19.34 7.31
CA ARG A 150 10.37 -18.50 7.62
C ARG A 150 10.75 -17.07 7.96
N ASP A 151 11.82 -16.56 7.36
CA ASP A 151 12.29 -15.19 7.55
C ASP A 151 11.64 -14.18 6.57
N SER A 152 10.72 -14.67 5.72
CA SER A 152 10.03 -13.95 4.65
C SER A 152 10.95 -13.53 3.49
N LEU A 153 12.07 -14.20 3.31
CA LEU A 153 12.95 -14.08 2.16
C LEU A 153 12.87 -15.34 1.32
N HIS A 154 13.06 -15.18 0.01
CA HIS A 154 13.06 -16.32 -0.89
C HIS A 154 14.37 -17.11 -0.75
N ASP A 155 14.31 -18.38 -0.34
CA ASP A 155 15.47 -19.23 0.00
C ASP A 155 16.60 -19.19 -1.04
N ARG A 156 16.26 -19.15 -2.33
CA ARG A 156 17.26 -19.14 -3.42
C ARG A 156 17.91 -17.79 -3.68
N THR A 157 17.22 -16.69 -3.41
CA THR A 157 17.68 -15.33 -3.79
C THR A 157 18.09 -14.50 -2.58
N GLY A 158 17.64 -14.87 -1.38
CA GLY A 158 17.82 -14.09 -0.15
C GLY A 158 17.13 -12.73 -0.19
N ARG A 159 16.10 -12.56 -1.04
CA ARG A 159 15.40 -11.29 -1.25
C ARG A 159 13.92 -11.39 -0.86
N PRO A 160 13.30 -10.29 -0.40
CA PRO A 160 11.85 -10.24 -0.25
C PRO A 160 11.15 -10.47 -1.59
N VAL A 161 10.02 -11.17 -1.56
CA VAL A 161 9.17 -11.38 -2.75
C VAL A 161 8.12 -10.28 -2.81
N GLY A 162 8.06 -9.57 -3.94
CA GLY A 162 7.07 -8.51 -4.15
C GLY A 162 5.64 -9.03 -4.31
N VAL A 163 4.69 -8.33 -3.70
CA VAL A 163 3.26 -8.45 -4.01
C VAL A 163 2.93 -7.43 -5.09
N LEU A 164 2.31 -7.89 -6.19
CA LEU A 164 2.03 -7.06 -7.35
C LEU A 164 0.52 -6.86 -7.53
N ALA A 165 0.12 -5.67 -7.97
CA ALA A 165 -1.28 -5.40 -8.30
C ALA A 165 -1.71 -6.28 -9.48
N PHE A 166 -2.79 -7.04 -9.29
CA PHE A 166 -3.36 -7.93 -10.30
C PHE A 166 -3.94 -7.15 -11.49
N LEU A 167 -4.69 -6.09 -11.21
CA LEU A 167 -5.30 -5.19 -12.19
C LEU A 167 -4.96 -3.74 -11.84
N PRO A 168 -5.03 -2.80 -12.80
CA PRO A 168 -4.98 -1.39 -12.45
C PRO A 168 -6.22 -1.00 -11.64
N GLY A 169 -6.03 -0.10 -10.68
CA GLY A 169 -7.09 0.31 -9.79
C GLY A 169 -6.63 1.27 -8.71
N VAL A 170 -7.53 1.58 -7.79
CA VAL A 170 -7.27 2.47 -6.65
C VAL A 170 -7.19 1.66 -5.36
N VAL A 171 -6.23 1.97 -4.51
CA VAL A 171 -6.10 1.40 -3.17
C VAL A 171 -7.21 1.97 -2.29
N VAL A 172 -8.14 1.12 -1.87
CA VAL A 172 -9.34 1.54 -1.10
C VAL A 172 -9.30 1.09 0.35
N GLY A 173 -8.37 0.22 0.74
CA GLY A 173 -8.30 -0.23 2.12
C GLY A 173 -6.96 -0.84 2.48
N LEU A 174 -6.53 -0.59 3.71
CA LEU A 174 -5.28 -1.11 4.25
C LEU A 174 -5.51 -1.65 5.68
N ASN A 175 -4.67 -2.60 6.07
CA ASN A 175 -4.39 -2.85 7.47
C ASN A 175 -2.88 -3.01 7.62
N VAL A 176 -2.28 -2.28 8.54
CA VAL A 176 -0.84 -2.28 8.80
C VAL A 176 -0.59 -2.34 10.31
N GLY A 177 0.64 -2.64 10.72
CA GLY A 177 0.99 -2.72 12.14
C GLY A 177 0.39 -3.95 12.83
N TRP A 178 0.14 -5.03 12.10
CA TRP A 178 -0.28 -6.29 12.71
C TRP A 178 0.81 -6.86 13.65
N GLU A 179 0.39 -7.33 14.82
CA GLU A 179 1.26 -7.94 15.82
C GLU A 179 0.88 -9.42 16.08
N PRO A 180 1.82 -10.29 16.52
CA PRO A 180 1.61 -11.73 16.73
C PRO A 180 0.36 -12.15 17.53
N ASN A 181 -0.12 -11.31 18.45
CA ASN A 181 -1.30 -11.60 19.28
C ASN A 181 -2.63 -11.10 18.69
N SER A 182 -2.58 -10.36 17.58
CA SER A 182 -3.76 -9.80 16.93
C SER A 182 -4.66 -10.90 16.36
N GLN A 183 -5.97 -10.70 16.51
CA GLN A 183 -7.00 -11.60 15.98
C GLN A 183 -7.31 -11.37 14.50
N ILE A 184 -6.73 -10.33 13.89
CA ILE A 184 -6.94 -10.01 12.48
C ILE A 184 -6.38 -11.15 11.63
N ARG A 185 -7.28 -11.84 10.92
CA ARG A 185 -6.96 -13.04 10.14
C ARG A 185 -5.96 -12.74 9.03
N GLY A 186 -6.20 -11.67 8.27
CA GLY A 186 -5.41 -11.31 7.09
C GLY A 186 -4.08 -10.60 7.34
N GLY A 187 -3.72 -10.31 8.60
CA GLY A 187 -2.45 -9.64 8.91
C GLY A 187 -2.37 -8.21 8.39
N ASN A 188 -1.22 -7.84 7.85
CA ASN A 188 -1.10 -6.66 7.02
C ASN A 188 -1.66 -6.97 5.64
N TYR A 189 -2.47 -6.08 5.09
CA TYR A 189 -3.13 -6.31 3.81
C TYR A 189 -3.45 -5.03 3.05
N VAL A 190 -3.73 -5.22 1.76
CA VAL A 190 -4.16 -4.17 0.82
C VAL A 190 -5.45 -4.61 0.12
N TRP A 191 -6.38 -3.68 -0.05
CA TRP A 191 -7.52 -3.78 -0.96
C TRP A 191 -7.33 -2.81 -2.13
N VAL A 192 -7.45 -3.32 -3.35
CA VAL A 192 -7.45 -2.52 -4.58
C VAL A 192 -8.80 -2.71 -5.27
N PHE A 193 -9.50 -1.61 -5.55
CA PHE A 193 -10.68 -1.60 -6.39
C PHE A 193 -10.27 -1.32 -7.83
N SER A 194 -10.63 -2.21 -8.75
CA SER A 194 -10.43 -2.03 -10.19
C SER A 194 -11.75 -1.62 -10.84
N PRO A 195 -11.91 -0.35 -11.27
CA PRO A 195 -13.17 0.14 -11.83
C PRO A 195 -13.58 -0.55 -13.13
N SER A 196 -12.61 -0.99 -13.94
CA SER A 196 -12.89 -1.59 -15.26
C SER A 196 -13.50 -2.98 -15.21
N MET A 197 -13.30 -3.70 -14.10
CA MET A 197 -13.90 -5.02 -13.88
C MET A 197 -14.85 -5.04 -12.67
N GLU A 198 -15.03 -3.91 -11.99
CA GLU A 198 -15.78 -3.79 -10.73
C GLU A 198 -15.35 -4.85 -9.69
N LEU A 199 -14.03 -5.13 -9.65
CA LEU A 199 -13.43 -6.12 -8.76
C LEU A 199 -12.70 -5.43 -7.60
N TYR A 200 -12.93 -5.95 -6.39
CA TYR A 200 -12.16 -5.61 -5.20
C TYR A 200 -11.19 -6.75 -4.92
N CYS A 201 -9.90 -6.54 -5.17
CA CYS A 201 -8.87 -7.53 -4.94
C CYS A 201 -8.13 -7.26 -3.62
N TYR A 202 -7.94 -8.32 -2.86
CA TYR A 202 -7.40 -8.36 -1.51
C TYR A 202 -6.10 -9.15 -1.49
N TYR A 203 -5.07 -8.53 -0.91
CA TYR A 203 -3.71 -9.07 -0.80
C TYR A 203 -3.36 -9.12 0.68
N ALA A 204 -3.26 -10.32 1.26
CA ALA A 204 -3.05 -10.51 2.69
C ALA A 204 -1.72 -11.17 3.03
N HIS A 205 -1.41 -11.13 4.33
CA HIS A 205 -0.21 -11.68 4.95
C HIS A 205 1.08 -10.95 4.58
N LEU A 206 1.00 -9.66 4.25
CA LEU A 206 2.16 -8.86 3.86
C LEU A 206 3.11 -8.65 5.05
N LYS A 207 4.41 -8.55 4.77
CA LYS A 207 5.40 -8.05 5.72
C LYS A 207 5.38 -6.52 5.69
N ASP A 208 5.65 -5.96 4.51
CA ASP A 208 5.68 -4.52 4.26
C ASP A 208 4.56 -4.12 3.28
N VAL A 209 4.05 -2.90 3.46
CA VAL A 209 3.08 -2.25 2.55
C VAL A 209 3.70 -0.95 2.05
N PHE A 210 3.70 -0.73 0.74
CA PHE A 210 4.38 0.41 0.09
C PHE A 210 3.42 1.43 -0.51
N VAL A 211 2.11 1.16 -0.47
CA VAL A 211 1.08 2.00 -1.05
C VAL A 211 0.21 2.65 0.03
N GLN A 212 -0.53 3.69 -0.35
CA GLN A 212 -1.46 4.42 0.53
C GLN A 212 -2.90 4.37 0.01
N VAL A 213 -3.87 4.54 0.90
CA VAL A 213 -5.29 4.66 0.51
C VAL A 213 -5.47 5.88 -0.40
N GLY A 214 -6.23 5.71 -1.49
CA GLY A 214 -6.42 6.71 -2.54
C GLY A 214 -5.36 6.66 -3.66
N GLU A 215 -4.27 5.90 -3.47
CA GLU A 215 -3.24 5.74 -4.49
C GLU A 215 -3.75 4.89 -5.65
N TRP A 216 -3.49 5.35 -6.87
CA TRP A 216 -3.71 4.54 -8.07
C TRP A 216 -2.49 3.67 -8.36
N VAL A 217 -2.75 2.42 -8.69
CA VAL A 217 -1.73 1.42 -9.02
C VAL A 217 -1.98 0.85 -10.40
N GLU A 218 -0.91 0.62 -11.17
CA GLU A 218 -0.98 -0.11 -12.43
C GLU A 218 -0.82 -1.62 -12.21
N ALA A 219 -1.34 -2.45 -13.12
CA ALA A 219 -1.09 -3.89 -13.07
C ALA A 219 0.41 -4.19 -13.11
N GLY A 220 0.88 -5.01 -12.17
CA GLY A 220 2.29 -5.33 -11.97
C GLY A 220 3.05 -4.34 -11.07
N GLN A 221 2.42 -3.24 -10.65
CA GLN A 221 3.01 -2.33 -9.66
C GLN A 221 3.14 -3.03 -8.32
N ARG A 222 4.27 -2.83 -7.64
CA ARG A 222 4.52 -3.44 -6.33
C ARG A 222 3.70 -2.75 -5.24
N LEU A 223 2.91 -3.53 -4.51
CA LEU A 223 2.07 -3.10 -3.39
C LEU A 223 2.79 -3.25 -2.03
N GLY A 224 3.74 -4.17 -1.96
CA GLY A 224 4.38 -4.58 -0.71
C GLY A 224 5.26 -5.80 -0.89
N THR A 225 5.57 -6.48 0.21
CA THR A 225 6.32 -7.74 0.25
C THR A 225 5.51 -8.81 0.95
N VAL A 226 5.64 -10.06 0.49
CA VAL A 226 5.01 -11.19 1.17
C VAL A 226 5.67 -11.40 2.54
N GLY A 227 4.85 -11.70 3.53
CA GLY A 227 5.29 -12.01 4.87
C GLY A 227 4.48 -13.15 5.48
N ARG A 228 4.38 -13.09 6.80
CA ARG A 228 3.71 -14.09 7.62
C ARG A 228 2.72 -13.46 8.59
N THR A 229 2.28 -12.22 8.35
CA THR A 229 1.38 -11.54 9.30
C THR A 229 -0.02 -12.13 9.23
N GLY A 230 -0.71 -12.22 10.36
CA GLY A 230 -2.09 -12.72 10.44
C GLY A 230 -2.25 -13.93 11.33
N LYS A 231 -3.42 -14.04 11.97
CA LYS A 231 -3.72 -15.04 13.01
C LYS A 231 -3.34 -16.48 12.63
N ASN A 232 -3.57 -16.87 11.37
CA ASN A 232 -3.33 -18.23 10.89
C ASN A 232 -2.07 -18.37 10.01
N ALA A 233 -1.54 -17.27 9.46
CA ALA A 233 -0.33 -17.27 8.64
C ALA A 233 0.95 -17.18 9.47
N HIS A 234 0.90 -16.51 10.62
CA HIS A 234 2.05 -16.34 11.50
C HIS A 234 2.58 -17.65 12.11
N PRO A 235 1.72 -18.54 12.68
CA PRO A 235 2.19 -19.77 13.31
C PRO A 235 3.03 -20.65 12.37
N SER A 236 4.01 -21.35 12.96
CA SER A 236 4.96 -22.22 12.25
C SER A 236 4.32 -23.29 11.35
N ARG A 237 3.09 -23.71 11.65
CA ARG A 237 2.34 -24.68 10.84
C ARG A 237 1.92 -24.14 9.46
N SER A 238 1.94 -22.83 9.25
CA SER A 238 1.58 -22.20 7.98
C SER A 238 2.85 -21.81 7.19
N PRO A 239 2.99 -22.27 5.94
CA PRO A 239 4.04 -21.78 5.05
C PRO A 239 3.89 -20.30 4.77
N THR A 240 4.97 -19.63 4.37
CA THR A 240 4.91 -18.24 3.90
C THR A 240 4.20 -18.19 2.55
N HIS A 241 3.21 -17.31 2.41
CA HIS A 241 2.37 -17.21 1.22
C HIS A 241 1.70 -15.84 1.11
N LEU A 242 1.34 -15.48 -0.11
CA LEU A 242 0.37 -14.43 -0.41
C LEU A 242 -1.03 -15.04 -0.40
N HIS A 243 -1.94 -14.48 0.38
CA HIS A 243 -3.37 -14.80 0.26
C HIS A 243 -4.04 -13.80 -0.69
N PHE A 244 -4.49 -14.27 -1.86
CA PHE A 244 -5.04 -13.43 -2.92
C PHE A 244 -6.52 -13.78 -3.20
N MET A 245 -7.40 -12.82 -2.94
CA MET A 245 -8.86 -12.94 -3.15
C MET A 245 -9.33 -11.79 -4.04
N CYS A 246 -10.35 -12.02 -4.86
CA CYS A 246 -11.09 -10.93 -5.49
C CYS A 246 -12.60 -11.12 -5.25
N LEU A 247 -13.30 -10.01 -5.05
CA LEU A 247 -14.75 -9.97 -4.91
C LEU A 247 -15.35 -9.14 -6.04
N SER A 248 -16.41 -9.66 -6.67
CA SER A 248 -17.23 -8.91 -7.62
C SER A 248 -18.36 -8.21 -6.90
N PHE A 249 -18.62 -6.97 -7.31
CA PHE A 249 -19.80 -6.24 -6.91
C PHE A 249 -21.03 -6.65 -7.73
N ASP A 250 -22.20 -6.75 -7.09
CA ASP A 250 -23.50 -6.90 -7.77
C ASP A 250 -24.62 -6.32 -6.90
N GLN A 251 -24.98 -5.05 -7.12
CA GLN A 251 -26.03 -4.35 -6.37
C GLN A 251 -25.87 -4.45 -4.84
N GLY A 252 -24.63 -4.37 -4.35
CA GLY A 252 -24.28 -4.57 -2.94
C GLY A 252 -24.02 -6.02 -2.56
N GLY A 253 -24.12 -6.98 -3.46
CA GLY A 253 -23.43 -8.27 -3.34
C GLY A 253 -21.92 -8.07 -3.41
N MET A 254 -21.18 -8.78 -2.56
CA MET A 254 -19.70 -8.84 -2.59
C MET A 254 -19.31 -10.30 -2.68
N SER A 255 -19.43 -10.86 -3.89
CA SER A 255 -19.36 -12.29 -4.15
C SER A 255 -17.94 -12.70 -4.52
N PRO A 256 -17.44 -13.86 -4.05
CA PRO A 256 -16.16 -14.41 -4.49
C PRO A 256 -16.06 -14.53 -6.01
N TYR A 257 -15.05 -13.91 -6.59
CA TYR A 257 -14.64 -14.11 -7.97
C TYR A 257 -13.39 -15.00 -7.98
N ASP A 258 -13.41 -16.07 -8.78
CA ASP A 258 -12.29 -17.01 -8.89
C ASP A 258 -11.37 -16.66 -10.08
N PRO A 259 -10.18 -16.07 -9.85
CA PRO A 259 -9.26 -15.68 -10.92
C PRO A 259 -8.36 -16.84 -11.39
N TYR A 260 -8.66 -18.10 -11.05
CA TYR A 260 -7.75 -19.22 -11.30
C TYR A 260 -7.31 -19.33 -12.77
N LYS A 261 -8.23 -19.14 -13.73
CA LYS A 261 -7.92 -19.28 -15.16
C LYS A 261 -6.96 -18.18 -15.63
N GLU A 262 -7.19 -16.96 -15.17
CA GLU A 262 -6.37 -15.78 -15.42
C GLU A 262 -4.97 -15.99 -14.81
N LEU A 263 -4.89 -16.47 -13.57
CA LEU A 263 -3.63 -16.75 -12.89
C LEU A 263 -2.80 -17.83 -13.61
N VAL A 264 -3.44 -18.89 -14.11
CA VAL A 264 -2.75 -19.93 -14.91
C VAL A 264 -2.18 -19.34 -16.20
N GLN A 265 -2.93 -18.48 -16.89
CA GLN A 265 -2.48 -17.85 -18.13
C GLN A 265 -1.34 -16.84 -17.90
N LEU A 266 -1.39 -16.10 -16.80
CA LEU A 266 -0.38 -15.10 -16.45
C LEU A 266 0.91 -15.75 -15.94
N GLY A 267 0.80 -16.81 -15.13
CA GLY A 267 1.95 -17.51 -14.53
C GLY A 267 2.58 -18.59 -15.41
N GLY A 268 2.13 -18.71 -16.67
CA GLY A 268 2.62 -19.66 -17.68
C GLY A 268 3.48 -19.02 -18.79
N ARG A 269 3.75 -17.72 -18.71
CA ARG A 269 4.60 -16.98 -19.66
C ARG A 269 6.05 -16.96 -19.25
#